data_AF-A0A9N9P7Z8-F1
#
_entry.id   AF-A0A9N9P7Z8-F1
#
_cell.length_a   1.000
_cell.length_b   1.000
_cell.length_c   1.000
_cell.angle_alpha   90.00
_cell.angle_beta   90.00
_cell.angle_gamma   90.00
#
_symmetry.space_group_name_H-M   'P 1'
#
loop_
_entity.id
_entity.type
_entity.pdbx_description
1 polymer ?
#
loop_
_entity_poly.entity_id
_entity_poly.type
_entity_poly.pdbx_seq_one_letter_code
_entity_poly.pdbx_strand_id
1 'polypeptide(L)'
;PKHILEMFINYLLEHKCQVICCGDDAQPPPFFGEMPHNWLKEHADYYEEVLTDYRAKCPKLRELKKAMRRQNNRIQSKLFRGILPTIEKWERLEKEWTPSDRILSAHILSRRIASQKCLELHQIKYPEIPIPLIYRPRDGRKQNCLVQIPGLSEKKELVKNDIVYLSLNTLPDKFLKDMLADKKVIDWELGYAMTIHTSQGMTLKSPQRVWIIDENLAWDNLIYLAVGRVEYLNQLIRVEAPPLPPEIAQEIEEAKKKRQLKHKLRPSIQEKLIGYIGQDKEKGRKFDLTVDYILTLKCIQEDKCASCLIEMKFEWDQPGDILQWTVDRIHNSLGHIKGNVRLTCLL
;
A
#
# COMPACT_ATOMS: atom_id res chain seq x y z
N PRO A 1 9.98 -10.23 22.60
CA PRO A 1 8.58 -10.63 22.86
C PRO A 1 8.37 -11.24 24.25
N LYS A 2 9.13 -12.30 24.60
CA LYS A 2 9.00 -13.01 25.89
C LYS A 2 9.16 -12.11 27.13
N HIS A 3 10.22 -11.30 27.21
CA HIS A 3 10.46 -10.41 28.35
C HIS A 3 9.33 -9.38 28.61
N ILE A 4 8.71 -8.83 27.55
CA ILE A 4 7.60 -7.87 27.70
C ILE A 4 6.33 -8.60 28.17
N LEU A 5 6.10 -9.82 27.68
CA LEU A 5 4.97 -10.66 28.11
C LEU A 5 5.13 -11.13 29.56
N GLU A 6 6.35 -11.50 29.97
CA GLU A 6 6.69 -11.83 31.36
C GLU A 6 6.46 -10.64 32.31
N MET A 7 6.90 -9.43 31.94
CA MET A 7 6.62 -8.22 32.72
C MET A 7 5.12 -7.95 32.84
N PHE A 8 4.36 -8.10 31.76
CA PHE A 8 2.92 -7.89 31.75
C PHE A 8 2.20 -8.91 32.65
N ILE A 9 2.63 -10.17 32.66
CA ILE A 9 2.06 -11.19 33.53
C ILE A 9 2.47 -11.02 34.99
N ASN A 10 3.72 -10.66 35.28
CA ASN A 10 4.13 -10.37 36.65
C ASN A 10 3.27 -9.24 37.24
N TYR A 11 2.99 -8.20 36.45
CA TYR A 11 2.04 -7.16 36.82
C TYR A 11 0.62 -7.72 37.10
N LEU A 12 0.08 -8.56 36.21
CA LEU A 12 -1.25 -9.15 36.41
C LEU A 12 -1.32 -10.08 37.63
N LEU A 13 -0.28 -10.87 37.88
CA LEU A 13 -0.14 -11.75 39.03
C LEU A 13 -0.03 -10.95 40.35
N GLU A 14 0.79 -9.88 40.37
CA GLU A 14 0.88 -8.95 41.49
C GLU A 14 -0.48 -8.33 41.84
N HIS A 15 -1.30 -8.04 40.83
CA HIS A 15 -2.63 -7.46 41.00
C HIS A 15 -3.74 -8.51 41.22
N LYS A 16 -3.38 -9.80 41.35
CA LYS A 16 -4.32 -10.93 41.52
C LYS A 16 -5.39 -10.99 40.43
N CYS A 17 -5.07 -10.55 39.22
CA CYS A 17 -5.98 -10.64 38.07
C CYS A 17 -5.99 -12.08 37.55
N GLN A 18 -7.06 -12.83 37.84
CA GLN A 18 -7.20 -14.25 37.47
C GLN A 18 -7.74 -14.49 36.04
N VAL A 19 -8.14 -13.44 35.32
CA VAL A 19 -8.78 -13.58 34.01
C VAL A 19 -8.03 -12.74 32.98
N ILE A 20 -7.41 -13.41 32.00
CA ILE A 20 -6.81 -12.76 30.83
C ILE A 20 -7.74 -12.98 29.63
N CYS A 21 -8.63 -12.03 29.38
CA CYS A 21 -9.42 -12.01 28.15
C CYS A 21 -8.52 -11.53 27.01
N CYS A 22 -8.02 -12.46 26.20
CA CYS A 22 -7.25 -12.09 25.01
C CYS A 22 -8.20 -11.68 23.88
N GLY A 23 -7.80 -10.66 23.11
CA GLY A 23 -8.59 -10.14 21.99
C GLY A 23 -8.79 -11.16 20.87
N ASP A 24 -9.52 -10.76 19.84
CA ASP A 24 -9.83 -11.58 18.67
C ASP A 24 -8.56 -12.08 17.93
N ASP A 25 -8.34 -13.39 17.96
CA ASP A 25 -7.18 -14.07 17.35
C ASP A 25 -7.18 -14.06 15.81
N ALA A 26 -8.28 -13.61 15.21
CA ALA A 26 -8.35 -13.38 13.78
C ALA A 26 -7.70 -12.05 13.39
N GLN A 27 -7.27 -11.20 14.33
CA GLN A 27 -6.47 -10.03 14.01
C GLN A 27 -5.08 -10.44 13.50
N PRO A 28 -4.53 -9.74 12.50
CA PRO A 28 -3.18 -10.03 12.05
C PRO A 28 -2.17 -9.77 13.19
N PRO A 29 -1.04 -10.49 13.19
CA PRO A 29 -0.02 -10.30 14.20
C PRO A 29 0.45 -8.84 14.23
N PRO A 30 0.86 -8.32 15.40
CA PRO A 30 1.51 -7.02 15.48
C PRO A 30 2.74 -6.98 14.57
N PHE A 31 3.10 -5.78 14.11
CA PHE A 31 4.21 -5.55 13.16
C PHE A 31 5.57 -6.14 13.60
N PHE A 32 5.74 -6.38 14.91
CA PHE A 32 6.84 -7.12 15.51
C PHE A 32 6.33 -8.03 16.62
N GLY A 33 6.87 -9.25 16.71
CA GLY A 33 6.60 -10.22 17.77
C GLY A 33 5.65 -11.35 17.37
N GLU A 34 5.50 -12.32 18.27
CA GLU A 34 4.50 -13.38 18.15
C GLU A 34 3.20 -12.93 18.83
N MET A 35 2.05 -13.28 18.26
CA MET A 35 0.79 -13.06 18.96
C MET A 35 0.78 -13.87 20.26
N PRO A 36 0.35 -13.28 21.38
CA PRO A 36 0.42 -13.96 22.66
C PRO A 36 -0.57 -15.12 22.78
N HIS A 37 -1.49 -15.33 21.82
CA HIS A 37 -2.55 -16.33 21.92
C HIS A 37 -2.05 -17.74 22.20
N ASN A 38 -1.08 -18.25 21.42
CA ASN A 38 -0.60 -19.62 21.60
C ASN A 38 0.12 -19.77 22.94
N TRP A 39 0.94 -18.78 23.30
CA TRP A 39 1.68 -18.78 24.56
C TRP A 39 0.74 -18.63 25.78
N LEU A 40 -0.28 -17.76 25.71
CA LEU A 40 -1.30 -17.58 26.75
C LEU A 40 -2.16 -18.84 26.94
N LYS A 41 -2.51 -19.55 25.86
CA LYS A 41 -3.22 -20.84 25.95
C LYS A 41 -2.41 -21.90 26.70
N GLU A 42 -1.08 -21.84 26.59
CA GLU A 42 -0.17 -22.78 27.26
C GLU A 42 0.16 -22.41 28.71
N HIS A 43 0.09 -21.11 29.07
CA HIS A 43 0.65 -20.61 30.35
C HIS A 43 -0.35 -19.91 31.27
N ALA A 44 -1.57 -19.57 30.84
CA ALA A 44 -2.58 -18.96 31.71
C ALA A 44 -3.43 -20.04 32.41
N ASP A 45 -3.73 -19.86 33.69
CA ASP A 45 -4.62 -20.74 34.47
C ASP A 45 -6.04 -20.84 33.86
N TYR A 46 -6.47 -19.77 33.19
CA TYR A 46 -7.73 -19.70 32.46
C TYR A 46 -7.59 -18.79 31.23
N TYR A 47 -7.81 -19.35 30.03
CA TYR A 47 -7.88 -18.62 28.77
C TYR A 47 -9.29 -18.76 28.18
N GLU A 48 -9.99 -17.64 28.05
CA GLU A 48 -11.27 -17.59 27.35
C GLU A 48 -11.15 -16.70 26.11
N GLU A 49 -11.54 -17.26 24.97
CA GLU A 49 -11.66 -16.50 23.74
C GLU A 49 -13.00 -15.76 23.76
N VAL A 50 -12.93 -14.44 23.87
CA VAL A 50 -14.14 -13.61 23.83
C VAL A 50 -14.68 -13.60 22.39
N LEU A 51 -15.66 -14.49 22.14
CA LEU A 51 -16.37 -14.56 20.86
C LEU A 51 -17.35 -13.38 20.67
N THR A 52 -17.71 -12.71 21.77
CA THR A 52 -18.66 -11.61 21.79
C THR A 52 -17.97 -10.30 21.45
N ASP A 53 -18.24 -9.74 20.27
CA ASP A 53 -17.78 -8.39 19.95
C ASP A 53 -18.60 -7.34 20.71
N TYR A 54 -18.09 -6.94 21.88
CA TYR A 54 -18.68 -5.88 22.70
C TYR A 54 -18.56 -4.48 22.08
N ARG A 55 -17.70 -4.28 21.07
CA ARG A 55 -17.55 -2.99 20.37
C ARG A 55 -18.68 -2.78 19.37
N ALA A 56 -19.16 -3.85 18.73
CA ALA A 56 -20.28 -3.79 17.81
C ALA A 56 -21.60 -3.64 18.58
N LYS A 57 -22.19 -2.45 18.52
CA LYS A 57 -23.42 -2.11 19.24
C LYS A 57 -24.69 -2.58 18.51
N CYS A 58 -24.64 -2.87 17.19
CA CYS A 58 -25.80 -3.38 16.45
C CYS A 58 -25.67 -4.85 16.00
N PRO A 59 -26.78 -5.62 15.98
CA PRO A 59 -26.76 -7.04 15.60
C PRO A 59 -26.20 -7.30 14.20
N LYS A 60 -26.58 -6.48 13.21
CA LYS A 60 -26.10 -6.63 11.82
C LYS A 60 -24.57 -6.55 11.70
N LEU A 61 -23.93 -5.67 12.48
CA LEU A 61 -22.47 -5.55 12.49
C LEU A 61 -21.81 -6.74 13.18
N ARG A 62 -22.39 -7.23 14.30
CA ARG A 62 -21.89 -8.44 14.99
C ARG A 62 -21.91 -9.65 14.07
N GLU A 63 -23.03 -9.88 13.40
CA GLU A 63 -23.18 -10.99 12.45
C GLU A 63 -22.21 -10.87 11.27
N LEU A 64 -22.04 -9.66 10.72
CA LEU A 64 -21.07 -9.42 9.65
C LEU A 64 -19.63 -9.76 10.08
N LYS A 65 -19.21 -9.26 11.24
CA LYS A 65 -17.87 -9.52 11.78
C LYS A 65 -17.67 -11.00 12.07
N LYS A 66 -18.66 -11.66 12.69
CA LYS A 66 -18.64 -13.10 12.94
C LYS A 66 -18.51 -13.91 11.65
N ALA A 67 -19.22 -13.53 10.60
CA ALA A 67 -19.15 -14.20 9.29
C ALA A 67 -17.81 -13.97 8.57
N MET A 68 -17.18 -12.80 8.74
CA MET A 68 -15.87 -12.49 8.15
C MET A 68 -14.70 -13.13 8.88
N ARG A 69 -14.88 -13.44 10.17
CA ARG A 69 -13.83 -13.93 11.05
C ARG A 69 -13.16 -15.18 10.50
N ARG A 70 -11.82 -15.17 10.44
CA ARG A 70 -10.96 -16.25 9.89
C ARG A 70 -11.29 -16.66 8.45
N GLN A 71 -12.04 -15.86 7.70
CA GLN A 71 -12.28 -16.09 6.28
C GLN A 71 -11.16 -15.49 5.42
N ASN A 72 -10.94 -16.04 4.23
CA ASN A 72 -10.04 -15.42 3.25
C ASN A 72 -10.62 -14.11 2.68
N ASN A 73 -9.76 -13.27 2.09
CA ASN A 73 -10.12 -11.93 1.60
C ASN A 73 -11.24 -11.94 0.57
N ARG A 74 -11.31 -12.98 -0.26
CA ARG A 74 -12.35 -13.09 -1.28
C ARG A 74 -13.72 -13.23 -0.62
N ILE A 75 -13.83 -14.07 0.40
CA ILE A 75 -15.07 -14.26 1.16
C ILE A 75 -15.39 -12.99 1.97
N GLN A 76 -14.41 -12.42 2.67
CA GLN A 76 -14.60 -11.15 3.40
C GLN A 76 -15.09 -10.04 2.48
N SER A 77 -14.47 -9.87 1.30
CA SER A 77 -14.90 -8.90 0.28
C SER A 77 -16.30 -9.15 -0.20
N LYS A 78 -16.67 -10.41 -0.46
CA LYS A 78 -18.01 -10.77 -0.90
C LYS A 78 -19.06 -10.43 0.17
N LEU A 79 -18.78 -10.73 1.44
CA LEU A 79 -19.67 -10.41 2.56
C LEU A 79 -19.83 -8.90 2.75
N PHE A 80 -18.71 -8.17 2.72
CA PHE A 80 -18.70 -6.71 2.84
C PHE A 80 -19.46 -6.01 1.71
N ARG A 81 -19.26 -6.45 0.47
CA ARG A 81 -19.99 -5.91 -0.68
C ARG A 81 -21.44 -6.37 -0.70
N GLY A 82 -21.76 -7.52 -0.11
CA GLY A 82 -23.15 -7.98 0.05
C GLY A 82 -23.93 -7.13 1.04
N ILE A 83 -23.32 -6.74 2.16
CA ILE A 83 -23.99 -5.96 3.21
C ILE A 83 -24.05 -4.45 2.90
N LEU A 84 -23.05 -3.93 2.19
CA LEU A 84 -22.99 -2.57 1.67
C LEU A 84 -22.87 -2.66 0.16
N PRO A 85 -23.97 -2.85 -0.60
CA PRO A 85 -23.91 -3.08 -2.05
C PRO A 85 -23.53 -1.84 -2.83
N THR A 86 -23.96 -0.67 -2.37
CA THR A 86 -23.70 0.61 -3.04
C THR A 86 -22.25 1.02 -2.83
N ILE A 87 -21.60 1.38 -3.93
CA ILE A 87 -20.38 2.15 -3.92
C ILE A 87 -20.75 3.59 -4.24
N GLU A 88 -20.44 4.50 -3.32
CA GLU A 88 -20.72 5.92 -3.49
C GLU A 88 -19.65 6.56 -4.35
N LYS A 89 -20.04 7.55 -5.16
CA LYS A 89 -19.05 8.33 -5.90
C LYS A 89 -18.27 9.25 -4.96
N TRP A 90 -17.06 9.62 -5.37
CA TRP A 90 -16.22 10.54 -4.60
C TRP A 90 -16.94 11.86 -4.28
N GLU A 91 -17.76 12.40 -5.19
CA GLU A 91 -18.49 13.66 -4.99
C GLU A 91 -19.47 13.62 -3.82
N ARG A 92 -19.99 12.42 -3.46
CA ARG A 92 -20.82 12.28 -2.27
C ARG A 92 -19.99 12.47 -1.00
N LEU A 93 -18.79 11.89 -0.97
CA LEU A 93 -17.84 12.10 0.11
C LEU A 93 -17.53 13.60 0.23
N GLU A 94 -17.20 14.28 -0.86
CA GLU A 94 -16.89 15.71 -0.81
C GLU A 94 -18.04 16.57 -0.24
N LYS A 95 -19.30 16.16 -0.47
CA LYS A 95 -20.49 16.85 0.04
C LYS A 95 -20.73 16.59 1.52
N GLU A 96 -20.65 15.34 1.95
CA GLU A 96 -21.10 14.93 3.28
C GLU A 96 -19.97 14.80 4.30
N TRP A 97 -18.74 14.59 3.88
CA TRP A 97 -17.59 14.33 4.76
C TRP A 97 -17.36 15.46 5.75
N THR A 98 -16.98 15.09 6.98
CA THR A 98 -16.57 16.03 8.03
C THR A 98 -15.15 15.71 8.51
N PRO A 99 -14.40 16.68 9.08
CA PRO A 99 -13.06 16.42 9.63
C PRO A 99 -13.01 15.36 10.75
N SER A 100 -14.17 15.08 11.37
CA SER A 100 -14.31 14.04 12.38
C SER A 100 -14.38 12.63 11.79
N ASP A 101 -14.75 12.49 10.52
CA ASP A 101 -14.79 11.21 9.80
C ASP A 101 -13.38 10.73 9.48
N ARG A 102 -13.24 9.45 9.08
CA ARG A 102 -11.97 8.89 8.62
C ARG A 102 -12.12 8.19 7.28
N ILE A 103 -11.10 8.33 6.44
CA ILE A 103 -11.01 7.63 5.17
C ILE A 103 -9.99 6.50 5.30
N LEU A 104 -10.39 5.30 4.89
CA LEU A 104 -9.54 4.11 4.89
C LEU A 104 -9.29 3.66 3.46
N SER A 105 -8.03 3.42 3.14
CA SER A 105 -7.61 2.87 1.84
C SER A 105 -6.65 1.69 2.01
N ALA A 106 -6.68 0.76 1.07
CA ALA A 106 -5.62 -0.25 0.94
C ALA A 106 -4.37 0.34 0.25
N HIS A 107 -4.55 1.31 -0.64
CA HIS A 107 -3.50 1.83 -1.51
C HIS A 107 -2.94 3.16 -1.02
N ILE A 108 -1.61 3.26 -1.00
CA ILE A 108 -0.89 4.47 -0.54
C ILE A 108 -1.22 5.67 -1.42
N LEU A 109 -1.30 5.49 -2.74
CA LEU A 109 -1.61 6.57 -3.68
C LEU A 109 -2.99 7.18 -3.41
N SER A 110 -4.02 6.35 -3.36
CA SER A 110 -5.40 6.79 -3.10
C SER A 110 -5.54 7.42 -1.72
N ARG A 111 -4.83 6.89 -0.71
CA ARG A 111 -4.72 7.53 0.62
C ARG A 111 -4.17 8.95 0.51
N ARG A 112 -3.07 9.15 -0.22
CA ARG A 112 -2.43 10.47 -0.35
C ARG A 112 -3.34 11.47 -1.04
N ILE A 113 -3.90 11.09 -2.19
CA ILE A 113 -4.80 11.93 -2.97
C ILE A 113 -6.06 12.27 -2.17
N ALA A 114 -6.64 11.28 -1.47
CA ALA A 114 -7.77 11.51 -0.58
C ALA A 114 -7.44 12.52 0.53
N SER A 115 -6.28 12.38 1.19
CA SER A 115 -5.85 13.33 2.22
C SER A 115 -5.65 14.75 1.68
N GLN A 116 -5.09 14.91 0.47
CA GLN A 116 -4.90 16.23 -0.16
C GLN A 116 -6.25 16.88 -0.49
N LYS A 117 -7.15 16.16 -1.15
CA LYS A 117 -8.51 16.64 -1.45
C LYS A 117 -9.28 16.99 -0.18
N CYS A 118 -9.14 16.20 0.88
CA CYS A 118 -9.74 16.52 2.17
C CYS A 118 -9.16 17.77 2.80
N LEU A 119 -7.86 18.05 2.65
CA LEU A 119 -7.25 19.29 3.14
C LEU A 119 -7.83 20.50 2.40
N GLU A 120 -7.94 20.44 1.07
CA GLU A 120 -8.56 21.49 0.25
C GLU A 120 -10.01 21.75 0.68
N LEU A 121 -10.80 20.67 0.84
CA LEU A 121 -12.19 20.77 1.33
C LEU A 121 -12.28 21.31 2.75
N HIS A 122 -11.36 20.91 3.63
CA HIS A 122 -11.30 21.38 5.01
C HIS A 122 -11.05 22.88 5.06
N GLN A 123 -10.06 23.38 4.31
CA GLN A 123 -9.75 24.81 4.25
C GLN A 123 -10.96 25.66 3.83
N ILE A 124 -11.80 25.14 2.94
CA ILE A 124 -12.98 25.86 2.43
C ILE A 124 -14.16 25.75 3.40
N LYS A 125 -14.48 24.53 3.87
CA LYS A 125 -15.73 24.25 4.60
C LYS A 125 -15.61 24.34 6.12
N TYR A 126 -14.42 24.12 6.66
CA TYR A 126 -14.18 23.93 8.08
C TYR A 126 -12.94 24.69 8.60
N PRO A 127 -12.75 25.98 8.26
CA PRO A 127 -11.52 26.71 8.57
C PRO A 127 -11.22 26.77 10.08
N GLU A 128 -12.28 26.81 10.91
CA GLU A 128 -12.16 26.90 12.37
C GLU A 128 -11.93 25.54 13.05
N ILE A 129 -12.11 24.43 12.33
CA ILE A 129 -11.91 23.10 12.90
C ILE A 129 -10.43 22.73 12.80
N PRO A 130 -9.81 22.20 13.87
CA PRO A 130 -8.43 21.73 13.82
C PRO A 130 -8.22 20.62 12.79
N ILE A 131 -7.10 20.67 12.06
CA ILE A 131 -6.67 19.61 11.16
C ILE A 131 -6.03 18.46 11.94
N PRO A 132 -6.30 17.19 11.59
CA PRO A 132 -5.60 16.05 12.13
C PRO A 132 -4.24 15.87 11.43
N LEU A 133 -3.16 15.83 12.19
CA LEU A 133 -1.83 15.41 11.74
C LEU A 133 -1.45 14.09 12.41
N ILE A 134 -0.94 13.14 11.62
CA ILE A 134 -0.44 11.86 12.12
C ILE A 134 1.08 11.95 12.25
N TYR A 135 1.59 11.60 13.43
CA TYR A 135 3.02 11.45 13.65
C TYR A 135 3.54 10.15 13.02
N ARG A 136 4.46 10.29 12.06
CA ARG A 136 5.00 9.22 11.20
C ARG A 136 6.53 9.34 11.12
N PRO A 137 7.26 9.07 12.23
CA PRO A 137 8.70 9.16 12.21
C PRO A 137 9.32 8.16 11.24
N ARG A 138 10.33 8.59 10.48
CA ARG A 138 11.11 7.66 9.65
C ARG A 138 12.02 6.76 10.48
N ASP A 139 12.55 7.32 11.57
CA ASP A 139 13.38 6.59 12.50
C ASP A 139 12.50 5.96 13.59
N GLY A 140 12.46 4.63 13.63
CA GLY A 140 11.71 3.88 14.63
C GLY A 140 12.18 4.11 16.07
N ARG A 141 13.39 4.68 16.27
CA ARG A 141 13.92 5.11 17.56
C ARG A 141 13.25 6.38 18.10
N LYS A 142 12.52 7.12 17.25
CA LYS A 142 11.74 8.30 17.65
C LYS A 142 10.35 7.93 18.15
N GLN A 143 10.22 6.84 18.89
CA GLN A 143 8.99 6.49 19.61
C GLN A 143 9.17 6.85 21.08
N ASN A 144 8.12 7.34 21.75
CA ASN A 144 8.18 7.82 23.13
C ASN A 144 9.24 8.91 23.32
N CYS A 145 9.29 9.86 22.39
CA CYS A 145 10.22 10.99 22.48
C CYS A 145 9.48 12.32 22.38
N LEU A 146 10.08 13.38 22.92
CA LEU A 146 9.54 14.74 22.81
C LEU A 146 9.72 15.26 21.38
N VAL A 147 8.61 15.31 20.65
CA VAL A 147 8.52 15.76 19.27
C VAL A 147 8.02 17.20 19.23
N GLN A 148 8.70 18.05 18.44
CA GLN A 148 8.22 19.40 18.16
C GLN A 148 6.93 19.35 17.35
N ILE A 149 5.86 19.98 17.86
CA ILE A 149 4.60 20.07 17.15
C ILE A 149 4.69 21.16 16.06
N PRO A 150 4.32 20.87 14.80
CA PRO A 150 4.37 21.85 13.73
C PRO A 150 3.60 23.13 14.10
N GLY A 151 4.24 24.29 13.91
CA GLY A 151 3.60 25.58 14.17
C GLY A 151 3.48 25.99 15.64
N LEU A 152 3.84 25.11 16.58
CA LEU A 152 3.84 25.41 18.02
C LEU A 152 5.27 25.34 18.57
N SER A 153 5.53 26.06 19.66
CA SER A 153 6.77 25.93 20.45
C SER A 153 6.75 24.71 21.37
N GLU A 154 5.57 24.16 21.64
CA GLU A 154 5.36 22.98 22.48
C GLU A 154 5.96 21.69 21.88
N LYS A 155 6.52 20.86 22.75
CA LYS A 155 6.88 19.47 22.43
C LYS A 155 5.95 18.52 23.15
N LYS A 156 5.55 17.45 22.48
CA LYS A 156 4.76 16.36 23.10
C LYS A 156 5.47 15.03 22.94
N GLU A 157 5.31 14.19 23.93
CA GLU A 157 5.72 12.79 23.83
C GLU A 157 4.74 12.07 22.92
N LEU A 158 5.22 11.56 21.79
CA LEU A 158 4.38 10.91 20.78
C LEU A 158 4.93 9.53 20.39
N VAL A 159 4.01 8.64 20.06
CA VAL A 159 4.30 7.36 19.41
C VAL A 159 3.80 7.36 17.97
N LYS A 160 4.33 6.42 17.18
CA LYS A 160 3.96 6.27 15.78
C LYS A 160 2.44 6.10 15.63
N ASN A 161 1.87 6.89 14.72
CA ASN A 161 0.44 7.00 14.42
C ASN A 161 -0.40 7.83 15.40
N ASP A 162 0.21 8.47 16.40
CA ASP A 162 -0.51 9.45 17.21
C ASP A 162 -1.05 10.60 16.35
N ILE A 163 -2.26 11.04 16.69
CA ILE A 163 -2.96 12.12 15.99
C ILE A 163 -2.93 13.37 16.85
N VAL A 164 -2.36 14.45 16.31
CA VAL A 164 -2.39 15.78 16.91
C VAL A 164 -3.35 16.66 16.09
N TYR A 165 -4.17 17.44 16.77
CA TYR A 165 -5.13 18.35 16.15
C TYR A 165 -4.61 19.78 16.25
N LEU A 166 -4.45 20.46 15.11
CA LEU A 166 -3.89 21.81 15.05
C LEU A 166 -4.80 22.76 14.27
N SER A 167 -4.96 23.99 14.76
CA SER A 167 -5.67 25.03 14.00
C SER A 167 -4.88 25.37 12.73
N LEU A 168 -5.59 25.59 11.61
CA LEU A 168 -4.98 25.98 10.34
C LEU A 168 -4.07 27.23 10.49
N ASN A 169 -4.49 28.18 11.32
CA ASN A 169 -3.79 29.45 11.54
C ASN A 169 -2.45 29.28 12.28
N THR A 170 -2.22 28.14 12.93
CA THR A 170 -0.97 27.85 13.64
C THR A 170 0.10 27.27 12.71
N LEU A 171 -0.29 26.76 11.55
CA LEU A 171 0.62 26.07 10.65
C LEU A 171 1.27 27.05 9.67
N PRO A 172 2.59 26.98 9.45
CA PRO A 172 3.24 27.82 8.45
C PRO A 172 2.67 27.56 7.05
N ASP A 173 2.46 28.60 6.25
CA ASP A 173 1.99 28.47 4.85
C ASP A 173 2.83 27.49 4.03
N LYS A 174 4.16 27.52 4.25
CA LYS A 174 5.10 26.60 3.61
C LYS A 174 4.80 25.14 3.97
N PHE A 175 4.43 24.86 5.22
CA PHE A 175 4.08 23.52 5.67
C PHE A 175 2.84 22.99 4.94
N LEU A 176 1.79 23.81 4.84
CA LEU A 176 0.56 23.44 4.12
C LEU A 176 0.82 23.24 2.61
N LYS A 177 1.59 24.14 2.00
CA LYS A 177 2.01 24.02 0.59
C LYS A 177 2.82 22.76 0.34
N ASP A 178 3.75 22.43 1.25
CA ASP A 178 4.56 21.21 1.15
C ASP A 178 3.69 19.95 1.29
N MET A 179 2.70 19.93 2.20
CA MET A 179 1.74 18.83 2.33
C MET A 179 0.86 18.65 1.08
N LEU A 180 0.37 19.75 0.50
CA LEU A 180 -0.42 19.71 -0.73
C LEU A 180 0.42 19.26 -1.94
N ALA A 181 1.69 19.62 -1.99
CA ALA A 181 2.60 19.21 -3.06
C ALA A 181 3.17 17.79 -2.92
N ASP A 182 2.66 16.97 -1.97
CA ASP A 182 3.23 15.67 -1.56
C ASP A 182 4.75 15.75 -1.27
N LYS A 183 5.24 16.92 -0.87
CA LYS A 183 6.63 17.08 -0.44
C LYS A 183 6.76 16.43 0.92
N LYS A 184 7.82 15.66 1.08
CA LYS A 184 8.17 14.98 2.32
C LYS A 184 8.38 15.99 3.44
N VAL A 185 7.35 16.24 4.23
CA VAL A 185 7.46 16.92 5.51
C VAL A 185 8.03 15.92 6.53
N ILE A 186 9.02 16.36 7.32
CA ILE A 186 9.74 15.47 8.23
C ILE A 186 8.78 14.97 9.31
N ASP A 187 8.62 13.65 9.39
CA ASP A 187 7.91 12.91 10.44
C ASP A 187 6.40 13.19 10.60
N TRP A 188 5.75 13.93 9.70
CA TRP A 188 4.31 14.25 9.77
C TRP A 188 3.57 13.91 8.47
N GLU A 189 2.34 13.38 8.58
CA GLU A 189 1.41 13.17 7.47
C GLU A 189 0.02 13.74 7.81
N LEU A 190 -0.81 14.06 6.81
CA LEU A 190 -2.22 14.43 7.01
C LEU A 190 -3.04 13.25 7.53
N GLY A 191 -3.87 13.49 8.54
CA GLY A 191 -4.64 12.47 9.26
C GLY A 191 -6.06 12.20 8.79
N TYR A 192 -6.45 12.74 7.64
CA TYR A 192 -7.78 12.54 7.05
C TYR A 192 -7.98 11.12 6.54
N ALA A 193 -7.00 10.63 5.76
CA ALA A 193 -6.98 9.29 5.21
C ALA A 193 -5.80 8.48 5.75
N MET A 194 -6.03 7.21 6.04
CA MET A 194 -5.02 6.28 6.53
C MET A 194 -5.10 4.94 5.80
N THR A 195 -4.02 4.16 5.87
CA THR A 195 -4.14 2.78 5.39
C THR A 195 -4.96 1.99 6.40
N ILE A 196 -5.70 0.99 5.92
CA ILE A 196 -6.47 0.09 6.79
C ILE A 196 -5.58 -0.56 7.86
N HIS A 197 -4.35 -0.95 7.51
CA HIS A 197 -3.39 -1.46 8.48
C HIS A 197 -3.07 -0.45 9.59
N THR A 198 -2.87 0.82 9.23
CA THR A 198 -2.49 1.85 10.19
C THR A 198 -3.65 2.34 11.07
N SER A 199 -4.89 1.98 10.74
CA SER A 199 -6.05 2.24 11.59
C SER A 199 -6.24 1.19 12.69
N GLN A 200 -5.41 0.14 12.72
CA GLN A 200 -5.48 -0.89 13.76
C GLN A 200 -5.38 -0.26 15.16
N GLY A 201 -6.25 -0.71 16.07
CA GLY A 201 -6.35 -0.15 17.42
C GLY A 201 -7.32 1.03 17.56
N MET A 202 -7.66 1.72 16.47
CA MET A 202 -8.61 2.84 16.51
C MET A 202 -10.05 2.35 16.66
N THR A 203 -10.89 3.03 17.44
CA THR A 203 -12.34 2.80 17.42
C THR A 203 -13.04 4.14 17.24
N LEU A 204 -13.83 4.27 16.18
CA LEU A 204 -14.56 5.48 15.84
C LEU A 204 -15.97 5.39 16.40
N LYS A 205 -16.29 6.30 17.31
CA LYS A 205 -17.59 6.34 17.98
C LYS A 205 -18.62 6.99 17.08
N SER A 206 -19.87 6.55 17.18
CA SER A 206 -20.97 7.28 16.55
C SER A 206 -21.00 8.73 17.07
N PRO A 207 -21.22 9.76 16.22
CA PRO A 207 -21.68 9.70 14.83
C PRO A 207 -20.57 9.68 13.76
N GLN A 208 -19.29 9.53 14.12
CA GLN A 208 -18.18 9.56 13.16
C GLN A 208 -18.32 8.45 12.12
N ARG A 209 -18.08 8.75 10.85
CA ARG A 209 -18.15 7.77 9.76
C ARG A 209 -16.78 7.33 9.28
N VAL A 210 -16.78 6.14 8.68
CA VAL A 210 -15.63 5.51 8.05
C VAL A 210 -15.94 5.35 6.56
N TRP A 211 -15.22 6.08 5.74
CA TRP A 211 -15.28 6.03 4.29
C TRP A 211 -14.22 5.06 3.79
N ILE A 212 -14.62 3.92 3.23
CA ILE A 212 -13.71 2.89 2.73
C ILE A 212 -13.59 3.04 1.22
N ILE A 213 -12.40 3.38 0.75
CA ILE A 213 -12.07 3.36 -0.68
C ILE A 213 -12.02 1.91 -1.14
N ASP A 214 -13.02 1.46 -1.90
CA ASP A 214 -13.13 0.06 -2.37
C ASP A 214 -12.36 -0.15 -3.68
N GLU A 215 -11.04 0.00 -3.59
CA GLU A 215 -10.10 -0.33 -4.67
C GLU A 215 -9.35 -1.62 -4.32
N ASN A 216 -9.59 -2.69 -5.09
CA ASN A 216 -8.80 -3.92 -5.06
C ASN A 216 -8.35 -4.35 -3.65
N LEU A 217 -9.32 -4.47 -2.73
CA LEU A 217 -9.14 -4.92 -1.34
C LEU A 217 -8.69 -6.40 -1.27
N ALA A 218 -7.47 -6.68 -1.73
CA ALA A 218 -6.98 -8.04 -2.01
C ALA A 218 -6.02 -8.58 -0.94
N TRP A 219 -5.61 -7.76 0.04
CA TRP A 219 -4.63 -8.12 1.07
C TRP A 219 -5.28 -8.70 2.33
N ASP A 220 -4.54 -9.60 2.99
CA ASP A 220 -5.03 -10.45 4.09
C ASP A 220 -5.68 -9.64 5.22
N ASN A 221 -6.96 -9.93 5.45
CA ASN A 221 -7.78 -9.47 6.56
C ASN A 221 -8.08 -7.96 6.63
N LEU A 222 -7.81 -7.21 5.55
CA LEU A 222 -8.03 -5.75 5.53
C LEU A 222 -9.49 -5.36 5.80
N ILE A 223 -10.43 -6.04 5.15
CA ILE A 223 -11.83 -5.66 5.24
C ILE A 223 -12.36 -5.86 6.64
N TYR A 224 -12.01 -7.00 7.25
CA TYR A 224 -12.33 -7.28 8.62
C TYR A 224 -11.76 -6.21 9.57
N LEU A 225 -10.50 -5.79 9.36
CA LEU A 225 -9.90 -4.70 10.12
C LEU A 225 -10.66 -3.37 9.97
N ALA A 226 -11.07 -3.02 8.76
CA ALA A 226 -11.80 -1.79 8.46
C ALA A 226 -13.20 -1.79 9.11
N VAL A 227 -13.95 -2.89 8.97
CA VAL A 227 -15.26 -3.10 9.62
C VAL A 227 -15.12 -3.09 11.15
N GLY A 228 -13.96 -3.54 11.67
CA GLY A 228 -13.59 -3.49 13.07
C GLY A 228 -13.47 -2.09 13.68
N ARG A 229 -13.42 -1.02 12.87
CA ARG A 229 -13.23 0.36 13.35
C ARG A 229 -14.50 1.03 13.87
N VAL A 230 -15.68 0.49 13.58
CA VAL A 230 -16.97 1.13 13.88
C VAL A 230 -17.76 0.39 14.96
N GLU A 231 -18.65 1.13 15.62
CA GLU A 231 -19.62 0.60 16.59
C GLU A 231 -20.94 0.17 15.93
N TYR A 232 -21.30 0.83 14.82
CA TYR A 232 -22.53 0.60 14.07
C TYR A 232 -22.25 0.46 12.58
N LEU A 233 -23.00 -0.42 11.91
CA LEU A 233 -22.88 -0.66 10.47
C LEU A 233 -23.10 0.61 9.63
N ASN A 234 -24.00 1.51 10.05
CA ASN A 234 -24.32 2.75 9.32
C ASN A 234 -23.18 3.79 9.34
N GLN A 235 -22.14 3.59 10.16
CA GLN A 235 -20.93 4.41 10.10
C GLN A 235 -20.07 4.05 8.88
N LEU A 236 -20.24 2.86 8.28
CA LEU A 236 -19.44 2.42 7.14
C LEU A 236 -20.08 2.88 5.82
N ILE A 237 -19.28 3.55 5.00
CA ILE A 237 -19.65 3.93 3.64
C ILE A 237 -18.57 3.44 2.68
N ARG A 238 -18.96 2.76 1.60
CA ARG A 238 -18.05 2.42 0.50
C ARG A 238 -18.01 3.58 -0.47
N VAL A 239 -16.82 4.00 -0.88
CA VAL A 239 -16.62 5.08 -1.84
C VAL A 239 -15.66 4.65 -2.94
N GLU A 240 -15.84 5.20 -4.13
CA GLU A 240 -14.87 5.12 -5.22
C GLU A 240 -13.56 5.81 -4.84
N ALA A 241 -12.51 5.48 -5.60
CA ALA A 241 -11.23 6.17 -5.49
C ALA A 241 -11.41 7.68 -5.75
N PRO A 242 -10.61 8.54 -5.10
CA PRO A 242 -10.55 9.92 -5.50
C PRO A 242 -10.08 10.03 -6.96
N PRO A 243 -10.62 10.98 -7.74
CA PRO A 243 -10.16 11.19 -9.11
C PRO A 243 -8.68 11.56 -9.10
N LEU A 244 -7.90 10.86 -9.95
CA LEU A 244 -6.47 11.09 -10.09
C LEU A 244 -6.23 12.42 -10.83
N PRO A 245 -5.20 13.20 -10.43
CA PRO A 245 -4.69 14.30 -11.26
C PRO A 245 -4.35 13.81 -12.68
N PRO A 246 -4.64 14.60 -13.74
CA PRO A 246 -4.40 14.19 -15.13
C PRO A 246 -2.97 13.73 -15.39
N GLU A 247 -1.98 14.39 -14.78
CA GLU A 247 -0.56 14.08 -14.94
C GLU A 247 -0.25 12.68 -14.39
N ILE A 248 -0.73 12.37 -13.18
CA ILE A 248 -0.55 11.05 -12.54
C ILE A 248 -1.31 9.97 -13.32
N ALA A 249 -2.52 10.28 -13.79
CA ALA A 249 -3.31 9.35 -14.58
C ALA A 249 -2.60 8.98 -15.90
N GLN A 250 -2.01 9.96 -16.57
CA GLN A 250 -1.23 9.76 -17.79
C GLN A 250 0.02 8.92 -17.52
N GLU A 251 0.80 9.22 -16.48
CA GLU A 251 2.00 8.45 -16.12
C GLU A 251 1.67 6.97 -15.84
N ILE A 252 0.59 6.70 -15.11
CA ILE A 252 0.14 5.32 -14.82
C ILE A 252 -0.25 4.61 -16.12
N GLU A 253 -0.95 5.29 -17.02
CA GLU A 253 -1.38 4.70 -18.28
C GLU A 253 -0.20 4.42 -19.21
N GLU A 254 0.76 5.33 -19.30
CA GLU A 254 2.02 5.12 -20.02
C GLU A 254 2.83 3.95 -19.43
N ALA A 255 2.91 3.85 -18.10
CA ALA A 255 3.57 2.74 -17.42
C ALA A 255 2.87 1.40 -17.70
N LYS A 256 1.54 1.37 -17.72
CA LYS A 256 0.76 0.19 -18.11
C LYS A 256 1.02 -0.21 -19.55
N LYS A 257 0.99 0.74 -20.49
CA LYS A 257 1.31 0.51 -21.91
C LYS A 257 2.72 -0.03 -22.09
N LYS A 258 3.73 0.57 -21.44
CA LYS A 258 5.12 0.09 -21.44
C LYS A 258 5.23 -1.35 -20.90
N ARG A 259 4.51 -1.67 -19.81
CA ARG A 259 4.49 -3.02 -19.22
C ARG A 259 3.84 -4.04 -20.16
N GLN A 260 2.72 -3.68 -20.79
CA GLN A 260 2.04 -4.53 -21.76
C GLN A 260 2.91 -4.78 -22.98
N LEU A 261 3.57 -3.74 -23.52
CA LEU A 261 4.50 -3.86 -24.63
C LEU A 261 5.67 -4.78 -24.28
N LYS A 262 6.30 -4.57 -23.11
CA LYS A 262 7.34 -5.48 -22.62
C LYS A 262 6.86 -6.93 -22.55
N HIS A 263 5.64 -7.17 -22.08
CA HIS A 263 5.06 -8.51 -22.02
C HIS A 263 4.83 -9.12 -23.41
N LYS A 264 4.34 -8.33 -24.37
CA LYS A 264 4.14 -8.76 -25.78
C LYS A 264 5.45 -9.12 -26.49
N LEU A 265 6.56 -8.45 -26.16
CA LEU A 265 7.86 -8.71 -26.76
C LEU A 265 8.56 -9.98 -26.21
N ARG A 266 8.22 -10.44 -25.00
CA ARG A 266 8.94 -11.57 -24.36
C ARG A 266 8.95 -12.84 -25.23
N PRO A 267 7.84 -13.27 -25.85
CA PRO A 267 7.83 -14.46 -26.71
C PRO A 267 8.77 -14.33 -27.92
N SER A 268 8.75 -13.21 -28.63
CA SER A 268 9.61 -12.96 -29.79
C SER A 268 11.11 -12.95 -29.42
N ILE A 269 11.45 -12.32 -28.28
CA ILE A 269 12.82 -12.35 -27.76
C ILE A 269 13.23 -13.78 -27.41
N GLN A 270 12.36 -14.51 -26.70
CA GLN A 270 12.63 -15.89 -26.31
C GLN A 270 12.92 -16.78 -27.52
N GLU A 271 12.14 -16.64 -28.59
CA GLU A 271 12.31 -17.40 -29.84
C GLU A 271 13.67 -17.12 -30.49
N LYS A 272 14.09 -15.85 -30.59
CA LYS A 272 15.43 -15.49 -31.09
C LYS A 272 16.55 -16.07 -30.22
N LEU A 273 16.42 -16.01 -28.90
CA LEU A 273 17.42 -16.57 -27.98
C LEU A 273 17.58 -18.08 -28.16
N ILE A 274 16.49 -18.83 -28.42
CA ILE A 274 16.56 -20.27 -28.74
C ILE A 274 17.40 -20.51 -30.00
N GLY A 275 17.25 -19.67 -31.03
CA GLY A 275 18.07 -19.74 -32.23
C GLY A 275 19.57 -19.56 -31.96
N TYR A 276 19.94 -18.55 -31.17
CA TYR A 276 21.33 -18.30 -30.81
C TYR A 276 21.93 -19.40 -29.91
N ILE A 277 21.13 -20.00 -29.01
CA ILE A 277 21.55 -21.16 -28.21
C ILE A 277 21.98 -22.30 -29.13
N GLY A 278 21.21 -22.60 -30.17
CA GLY A 278 21.55 -23.62 -31.16
C GLY A 278 22.87 -23.32 -31.88
N GLN A 279 23.00 -22.09 -32.41
CA GLN A 279 24.20 -21.66 -33.14
C GLN A 279 25.49 -21.71 -32.30
N ASP A 280 25.41 -21.29 -31.03
CA ASP A 280 26.57 -21.32 -30.15
C ASP A 280 26.90 -22.74 -29.71
N LYS A 281 25.89 -23.58 -29.45
CA LYS A 281 26.09 -24.99 -29.11
C LYS A 281 26.79 -25.77 -30.23
N GLU A 282 26.38 -25.57 -31.48
CA GLU A 282 27.03 -26.18 -32.66
C GLU A 282 28.51 -25.80 -32.78
N LYS A 283 28.88 -24.60 -32.33
CA LYS A 283 30.26 -24.08 -32.37
C LYS A 283 31.03 -24.27 -31.06
N GLY A 284 30.47 -25.01 -30.09
CA GLY A 284 31.09 -25.23 -28.78
C GLY A 284 31.24 -23.97 -27.91
N ARG A 285 30.41 -22.95 -28.14
CA ARG A 285 30.45 -21.65 -27.45
C ARG A 285 29.45 -21.60 -26.30
N LYS A 286 29.76 -20.82 -25.27
CA LYS A 286 28.91 -20.62 -24.09
C LYS A 286 27.77 -19.63 -24.37
N PHE A 287 26.64 -19.81 -23.70
CA PHE A 287 25.47 -18.95 -23.79
C PHE A 287 24.87 -18.69 -22.40
N ASP A 288 24.57 -17.44 -22.05
CA ASP A 288 23.93 -17.09 -20.76
C ASP A 288 22.94 -15.90 -20.83
N LEU A 289 22.48 -15.54 -22.04
CA LEU A 289 21.52 -14.45 -22.21
C LEU A 289 20.12 -14.84 -21.71
N THR A 290 19.37 -13.84 -21.24
CA THR A 290 17.99 -13.98 -20.78
C THR A 290 17.12 -12.91 -21.44
N VAL A 291 15.80 -13.13 -21.51
CA VAL A 291 14.85 -12.13 -22.04
C VAL A 291 14.99 -10.80 -21.30
N ASP A 292 15.12 -10.84 -19.97
CA ASP A 292 15.26 -9.62 -19.17
C ASP A 292 16.56 -8.86 -19.48
N TYR A 293 17.66 -9.58 -19.74
CA TYR A 293 18.91 -8.95 -20.17
C TYR A 293 18.79 -8.25 -21.53
N ILE A 294 18.09 -8.86 -22.51
CA ILE A 294 17.81 -8.22 -23.80
C ILE A 294 16.92 -6.98 -23.63
N LEU A 295 15.88 -7.07 -22.79
CA LEU A 295 15.03 -5.91 -22.49
C LEU A 295 15.82 -4.78 -21.80
N THR A 296 16.79 -5.12 -20.95
CA THR A 296 17.72 -4.14 -20.36
C THR A 296 18.60 -3.50 -21.44
N LEU A 297 19.21 -4.27 -22.33
CA LEU A 297 20.01 -3.73 -23.45
C LEU A 297 19.17 -2.83 -24.38
N LYS A 298 17.93 -3.23 -24.68
CA LYS A 298 16.96 -2.43 -25.44
C LYS A 298 16.76 -1.06 -24.79
N CYS A 299 16.56 -1.01 -23.47
CA CYS A 299 16.42 0.24 -22.74
C CYS A 299 17.72 1.06 -22.70
N ILE A 300 18.87 0.43 -22.47
CA ILE A 300 20.18 1.12 -22.42
C ILE A 300 20.52 1.75 -23.78
N GLN A 301 20.20 1.06 -24.88
CA GLN A 301 20.44 1.54 -26.23
C GLN A 301 19.32 2.45 -26.76
N GLU A 302 18.29 2.76 -25.97
CA GLU A 302 17.13 3.56 -26.40
C GLU A 302 16.51 3.08 -27.71
N ASP A 303 16.35 1.76 -27.86
CA ASP A 303 15.80 1.13 -29.07
C ASP A 303 16.64 1.32 -30.35
N LYS A 304 17.85 1.88 -30.23
CA LYS A 304 18.74 2.15 -31.37
C LYS A 304 19.80 1.07 -31.55
N CYS A 305 20.17 0.83 -32.80
CA CYS A 305 21.26 -0.06 -33.16
C CYS A 305 22.58 0.46 -32.59
N ALA A 306 23.33 -0.41 -31.91
CA ALA A 306 24.63 -0.06 -31.34
C ALA A 306 25.70 0.30 -32.40
N SER A 307 25.48 -0.09 -33.67
CA SER A 307 26.42 0.16 -34.75
C SER A 307 26.09 1.41 -35.57
N CYS A 308 24.83 1.60 -35.96
CA CYS A 308 24.42 2.69 -36.86
C CYS A 308 23.51 3.74 -36.20
N LEU A 309 23.11 3.56 -34.94
CA LEU A 309 22.25 4.46 -34.16
C LEU A 309 20.82 4.65 -34.71
N ILE A 310 20.45 3.89 -35.75
CA ILE A 310 19.09 3.86 -36.30
C ILE A 310 18.17 3.08 -35.35
N GLU A 311 16.94 3.54 -35.20
CA GLU A 311 15.90 2.88 -34.41
C GLU A 311 15.58 1.48 -34.99
N MET A 312 15.66 0.46 -34.13
CA MET A 312 15.44 -0.94 -34.49
C MET A 312 13.97 -1.32 -34.30
N LYS A 313 13.46 -2.14 -35.22
CA LYS A 313 12.14 -2.76 -35.11
C LYS A 313 12.21 -4.03 -34.27
N PHE A 314 11.48 -4.02 -33.15
CA PHE A 314 11.32 -5.18 -32.26
C PHE A 314 10.12 -6.06 -32.60
N GLU A 315 9.17 -5.52 -33.35
CA GLU A 315 8.08 -6.24 -33.99
C GLU A 315 8.29 -6.08 -35.50
N TRP A 316 8.26 -7.19 -36.26
CA TRP A 316 8.46 -7.19 -37.70
C TRP A 316 7.58 -8.28 -38.31
N ASP A 317 6.97 -7.97 -39.46
CA ASP A 317 6.03 -8.88 -40.13
C ASP A 317 6.67 -9.62 -41.31
N GLN A 318 7.85 -9.17 -41.77
CA GLN A 318 8.53 -9.73 -42.92
C GLN A 318 9.93 -10.25 -42.56
N PRO A 319 10.27 -11.50 -42.89
CA PRO A 319 11.64 -11.99 -42.80
C PRO A 319 12.59 -11.12 -43.63
N GLY A 320 13.71 -10.71 -43.04
CA GLY A 320 14.73 -9.91 -43.74
C GLY A 320 14.52 -8.39 -43.69
N ASP A 321 13.61 -7.87 -42.85
CA ASP A 321 13.55 -6.42 -42.58
C ASP A 321 14.90 -5.95 -42.03
N ILE A 322 15.58 -5.07 -42.78
CA ILE A 322 16.92 -4.58 -42.44
C ILE A 322 16.96 -3.84 -41.09
N LEU A 323 15.81 -3.30 -40.65
CA LEU A 323 15.69 -2.61 -39.35
C LEU A 323 15.36 -3.57 -38.21
N GLN A 324 15.11 -4.86 -38.50
CA GLN A 324 14.87 -5.88 -37.49
C GLN A 324 16.05 -5.96 -36.52
N TRP A 325 15.74 -5.99 -35.22
CA TRP A 325 16.78 -6.19 -34.21
C TRP A 325 17.39 -7.60 -34.27
N THR A 326 18.67 -7.70 -33.97
CA THR A 326 19.44 -8.92 -33.79
C THR A 326 20.39 -8.76 -32.61
N VAL A 327 20.91 -9.87 -32.10
CA VAL A 327 21.95 -9.88 -31.08
C VAL A 327 23.28 -10.14 -31.79
N ASP A 328 24.17 -9.15 -31.77
CA ASP A 328 25.51 -9.26 -32.34
C ASP A 328 26.55 -9.48 -31.23
N ARG A 329 27.59 -10.24 -31.54
CA ARG A 329 28.70 -10.49 -30.62
C ARG A 329 29.77 -9.42 -30.80
N ILE A 330 30.26 -8.91 -29.67
CA ILE A 330 31.39 -7.97 -29.69
C ILE A 330 32.68 -8.71 -30.04
N HIS A 331 32.94 -9.85 -29.37
CA HIS A 331 34.04 -10.74 -29.69
C HIS A 331 33.53 -12.05 -30.29
N ASN A 332 33.89 -12.30 -31.56
CA ASN A 332 33.44 -13.46 -32.34
C ASN A 332 34.02 -14.81 -31.87
N SER A 333 35.09 -14.80 -31.08
CA SER A 333 35.68 -15.99 -30.45
C SER A 333 34.87 -16.49 -29.25
N LEU A 334 34.05 -15.63 -28.65
CA LEU A 334 33.16 -15.94 -27.53
C LEU A 334 31.74 -16.22 -28.03
N GLY A 335 30.91 -16.81 -27.18
CA GLY A 335 29.48 -16.98 -27.48
C GLY A 335 28.65 -15.76 -27.11
N HIS A 336 27.33 -15.88 -27.25
CA HIS A 336 26.38 -14.88 -26.79
C HIS A 336 26.29 -14.95 -25.26
N ILE A 337 27.18 -14.22 -24.60
CA ILE A 337 27.23 -14.09 -23.14
C ILE A 337 27.05 -12.64 -22.71
N LYS A 338 26.56 -12.44 -21.48
CA LYS A 338 26.38 -11.11 -20.88
C LYS A 338 27.71 -10.34 -20.93
N GLY A 339 27.64 -9.10 -21.39
CA GLY A 339 28.81 -8.23 -21.59
C GLY A 339 29.57 -8.45 -22.91
N ASN A 340 29.29 -9.51 -23.67
CA ASN A 340 29.88 -9.76 -24.99
C ASN A 340 28.89 -9.56 -26.15
N VAL A 341 27.74 -8.93 -25.90
CA VAL A 341 26.71 -8.74 -26.91
C VAL A 341 26.19 -7.31 -26.92
N ARG A 342 25.67 -6.92 -28.08
CA ARG A 342 24.99 -5.65 -28.32
C ARG A 342 23.81 -5.89 -29.25
N LEU A 343 22.80 -5.02 -29.19
CA LEU A 343 21.68 -5.09 -30.13
C LEU A 343 22.01 -4.30 -31.39
N THR A 344 21.86 -4.92 -32.54
CA THR A 344 22.07 -4.27 -33.84
C THR A 344 20.87 -4.50 -34.73
N CYS A 345 20.74 -3.69 -35.79
CA CYS A 345 19.89 -4.01 -36.92
C CYS A 345 20.56 -5.04 -37.83
N LEU A 346 19.88 -5.47 -38.90
CA LEU A 346 20.41 -6.35 -39.95
C LEU A 346 21.10 -5.60 -41.11
N LEU A 347 21.14 -4.26 -41.05
CA LEU A 347 21.90 -3.42 -42.00
C LEU A 347 23.37 -3.82 -42.13
#